data_AF-A0A4Q3EMJ3-F1
#
_entry.id   AF-A0A4Q3EMJ3-F1
#
_cell.length_a   1.000
_cell.length_b   1.000
_cell.length_c   1.000
_cell.angle_alpha   90.00
_cell.angle_beta   90.00
_cell.angle_gamma   90.00
#
_symmetry.space_group_name_H-M   'P 1'
#
loop_
_entity.id
_entity.type
_entity.pdbx_description
1 polymer ?
#
loop_
_entity_poly.entity_id
_entity_poly.type
_entity_poly.pdbx_seq_one_letter_code
_entity_poly.pdbx_strand_id
1 'polypeptide(L)'
;MQRVAFAQTIPVGTPVLEDYYRRMQLLGKLDSNYSFSVRPFYPKYLIKTADVFDPDSSLSNDNFFRVKPVTFAKGNGFFQILPLTWQQ
;
A
#
# COMPACT_ATOMS: atom_id res chain seq x y z
N MET A 1 14.92 11.33 24.22
CA MET A 1 14.68 10.12 23.39
C MET A 1 13.96 10.55 22.12
N GLN A 2 14.66 10.63 20.98
CA GLN A 2 14.04 10.92 19.68
C GLN A 2 13.45 9.62 19.11
N ARG A 3 12.13 9.57 18.93
CA ARG A 3 11.47 8.47 18.22
C ARG A 3 11.66 8.70 16.73
N VAL A 4 12.49 7.88 16.08
CA VAL A 4 12.59 7.83 14.62
C VAL A 4 11.34 7.09 14.13
N ALA A 5 10.42 7.81 13.49
CA ALA A 5 9.25 7.22 12.86
C ALA A 5 9.60 6.90 11.40
N PHE A 6 9.61 5.62 11.04
CA PHE A 6 9.63 5.20 9.64
C PHE A 6 8.19 5.24 9.13
N ALA A 7 7.84 6.31 8.42
CA ALA A 7 6.56 6.43 7.73
C ALA A 7 6.85 6.62 6.24
N GLN A 8 6.34 5.70 5.42
CA GLN A 8 6.27 5.89 3.97
C GLN A 8 4.85 6.33 3.64
N THR A 9 4.75 7.45 2.93
CA THR A 9 3.48 8.02 2.47
C THR A 9 3.37 7.77 0.98
N ILE A 10 2.19 7.36 0.52
CA ILE A 10 1.86 7.29 -0.90
C ILE A 10 1.44 8.68 -1.36
N PRO A 11 2.07 9.26 -2.41
CA PRO A 11 1.66 10.53 -2.98
C PRO A 11 0.18 10.53 -3.38
N VAL A 12 -0.48 11.67 -3.24
CA VAL A 12 -1.83 11.86 -3.77
C VAL A 12 -1.78 11.71 -5.29
N GLY A 13 -2.72 10.94 -5.85
CA GLY A 13 -2.74 10.67 -7.29
C GLY A 13 -1.71 9.63 -7.74
N THR A 14 -1.18 8.80 -6.84
CA THR A 14 -0.41 7.62 -7.26
C THR A 14 -1.25 6.80 -8.23
N PRO A 15 -0.78 6.63 -9.48
CA PRO A 15 -1.51 5.89 -10.48
C PRO A 15 -1.73 4.45 -10.01
N VAL A 16 -2.78 3.79 -10.51
CA VAL A 16 -3.19 2.42 -10.16
C VAL A 16 -3.90 2.28 -8.80
N LEU A 17 -3.44 2.91 -7.72
CA LEU A 17 -4.04 2.68 -6.38
C LEU A 17 -5.48 3.20 -6.30
N GLU A 18 -5.73 4.42 -6.76
CA GLU A 18 -7.07 5.02 -6.75
C GLU A 18 -8.00 4.32 -7.74
N ASP A 19 -7.49 3.96 -8.91
CA ASP A 19 -8.26 3.22 -9.92
C ASP A 19 -8.63 1.82 -9.42
N TYR A 20 -7.73 1.17 -8.68
CA TYR A 20 -7.99 -0.11 -8.03
C TYR A 20 -9.19 -0.02 -7.08
N TYR A 21 -9.18 0.95 -6.16
CA TYR A 21 -10.29 1.13 -5.22
C TYR A 21 -11.57 1.63 -5.88
N ARG A 22 -11.46 2.47 -6.93
CA ARG A 22 -12.61 2.88 -7.74
C ARG A 22 -13.25 1.69 -8.42
N ARG A 23 -12.45 0.78 -9.00
CA ARG A 23 -12.94 -0.48 -9.56
C ARG A 23 -13.58 -1.37 -8.50
N MET A 24 -13.02 -1.42 -7.29
CA MET A 24 -13.64 -2.16 -6.18
C MET A 24 -15.02 -1.62 -5.81
N GLN A 25 -15.23 -0.30 -5.81
CA GLN A 25 -16.57 0.29 -5.58
C GLN A 25 -17.55 -0.13 -6.69
N LEU A 26 -17.12 -0.05 -7.95
CA LEU A 26 -17.95 -0.46 -9.09
C LEU A 26 -18.33 -1.96 -9.04
N LEU A 27 -17.47 -2.79 -8.46
CA LEU A 27 -17.72 -4.23 -8.24
C LEU A 27 -18.54 -4.51 -6.96
N GLY A 28 -18.97 -3.49 -6.22
CA GLY A 28 -19.71 -3.65 -4.96
C GLY A 28 -18.88 -4.20 -3.80
N LYS A 29 -17.55 -4.23 -3.94
CA LYS A 29 -16.61 -4.71 -2.90
C LYS A 29 -16.17 -3.62 -1.93
N LEU A 30 -16.46 -2.37 -2.25
CA LEU A 30 -16.16 -1.20 -1.44
C LEU A 30 -17.41 -0.31 -1.37
N ASP A 31 -17.68 0.27 -0.19
CA ASP A 31 -18.83 1.16 0.03
C ASP A 31 -18.74 2.39 -0.92
N SER A 32 -19.86 2.74 -1.54
CA SER A 32 -19.99 3.93 -2.40
C SER A 32 -19.81 5.25 -1.64
N ASN A 33 -19.94 5.24 -0.31
CA ASN A 33 -19.78 6.43 0.54
C ASN A 33 -18.32 6.92 0.62
N TYR A 34 -17.34 6.12 0.19
CA TYR A 34 -15.95 6.57 0.13
C TYR A 34 -15.75 7.49 -1.07
N SER A 35 -15.28 8.71 -0.81
CA SER A 35 -14.93 9.69 -1.85
C SER A 35 -13.42 9.80 -2.01
N PHE A 36 -12.93 9.61 -3.24
CA PHE A 36 -11.51 9.80 -3.59
C PHE A 36 -11.13 11.28 -3.76
N SER A 37 -12.10 12.19 -3.69
CA SER A 37 -11.85 13.64 -3.68
C SER A 37 -11.41 14.14 -2.30
N VAL A 38 -11.68 13.39 -1.23
CA VAL A 38 -11.27 13.74 0.14
C VAL A 38 -9.83 13.29 0.36
N ARG A 39 -8.94 14.24 0.69
CA ARG A 39 -7.51 14.02 0.89
C ARG A 39 -7.07 14.49 2.29
N PRO A 40 -6.06 13.84 2.91
CA PRO A 40 -5.40 12.61 2.50
C PRO A 40 -6.28 11.37 2.69
N PHE A 41 -6.20 10.43 1.74
CA PHE A 41 -6.96 9.18 1.80
C PHE A 41 -6.15 8.13 2.57
N TYR A 42 -6.76 7.48 3.58
CA TYR A 42 -6.09 6.47 4.39
C TYR A 42 -6.76 5.09 4.26
N PRO A 43 -6.40 4.29 3.24
CA PRO A 43 -7.02 2.99 2.97
C PRO A 43 -6.95 2.03 4.16
N LYS A 44 -5.85 2.06 4.91
CA LYS A 44 -5.67 1.22 6.10
C LYS A 44 -6.79 1.39 7.12
N TYR A 45 -7.25 2.61 7.36
CA TYR A 45 -8.29 2.90 8.35
C TYR A 45 -9.70 2.79 7.77
N LEU A 46 -9.87 3.20 6.51
CA LEU A 46 -11.18 3.27 5.86
C LEU A 46 -11.61 1.91 5.29
N ILE A 47 -10.67 1.16 4.72
CA ILE A 47 -10.94 -0.07 3.94
C ILE A 47 -10.40 -1.32 4.66
N LYS A 48 -9.70 -1.15 5.79
CA LYS A 48 -9.10 -2.23 6.59
C LYS A 48 -8.14 -3.09 5.77
N THR A 49 -7.42 -2.51 4.82
CA THR A 49 -6.40 -3.24 4.06
C THR A 49 -5.21 -3.59 4.97
N ALA A 50 -4.71 -4.83 4.85
CA ALA A 50 -3.57 -5.28 5.63
C ALA A 50 -2.29 -4.54 5.24
N ASP A 51 -2.11 -4.35 3.93
CA ASP A 51 -1.07 -3.54 3.33
C ASP A 51 -1.71 -2.50 2.40
N VAL A 52 -1.23 -1.26 2.45
CA VAL A 52 -1.69 -0.19 1.55
C VAL A 52 -0.93 -0.24 0.22
N PHE A 53 0.27 -0.82 0.21
CA PHE A 53 1.11 -1.02 -0.96
C PHE A 53 0.76 -2.32 -1.71
N ASP A 54 0.05 -3.25 -1.07
CA ASP A 54 -0.44 -4.51 -1.65
C ASP A 54 -1.92 -4.77 -1.31
N PRO A 55 -2.86 -3.96 -1.83
CA PRO A 55 -4.25 -3.97 -1.38
C PRO A 55 -5.06 -5.20 -1.83
N ASP A 56 -4.59 -5.93 -2.84
CA ASP A 56 -5.16 -7.23 -3.25
C ASP A 56 -4.34 -8.43 -2.76
N SER A 57 -3.28 -8.18 -1.98
CA SER A 57 -2.35 -9.21 -1.50
C SER A 57 -1.67 -10.00 -2.64
N SER A 58 -1.70 -9.49 -3.87
CA SER A 58 -1.14 -10.16 -5.04
C SER A 58 0.38 -10.23 -4.98
N LEU A 59 1.03 -9.18 -4.45
CA LEU A 59 2.49 -9.13 -4.33
C LEU A 59 3.01 -10.13 -3.31
N SER A 60 2.27 -10.36 -2.22
CA SER A 60 2.61 -11.37 -1.23
C SER A 60 2.54 -12.82 -1.77
N ASN A 61 1.68 -13.06 -2.77
CA ASN A 61 1.50 -14.35 -3.42
C ASN A 61 2.41 -14.56 -4.64
N ASP A 62 2.96 -13.48 -5.20
CA ASP A 62 3.87 -13.57 -6.34
C ASP A 62 5.28 -13.97 -5.88
N ASN A 63 5.77 -15.12 -6.35
CA ASN A 63 7.07 -15.65 -5.97
C ASN A 63 8.23 -14.72 -6.34
N PHE A 64 8.05 -13.86 -7.35
CA PHE A 64 9.07 -12.88 -7.76
C PHE A 64 9.17 -11.71 -6.77
N PHE A 65 8.04 -11.23 -6.26
CA PHE A 65 7.95 -10.09 -5.33
C PHE A 65 7.94 -10.49 -3.86
N ARG A 66 7.88 -11.80 -3.56
CA ARG A 66 8.06 -12.37 -2.22
C ARG A 66 9.52 -12.34 -1.76
N VAL A 67 10.18 -11.18 -1.93
CA VAL A 67 11.51 -10.93 -1.37
C VAL A 67 11.30 -10.70 0.12
N LYS A 68 11.62 -11.71 0.95
CA LYS A 68 11.60 -11.55 2.40
C LYS A 68 12.54 -10.41 2.78
N PRO A 69 12.11 -9.49 3.68
CA PRO A 69 12.98 -8.41 4.12
C PRO A 69 14.28 -8.98 4.68
N VAL A 70 15.42 -8.48 4.17
CA VAL A 70 16.72 -8.85 4.72
C VAL A 70 16.88 -8.10 6.04
N THR A 71 16.83 -8.84 7.15
CA THR A 71 17.02 -8.25 8.48
C THR A 71 18.49 -8.11 8.80
N PHE A 72 18.90 -6.97 9.32
CA PHE A 72 20.26 -6.71 9.78
C PHE A 72 20.25 -6.20 11.23
N ALA A 73 21.44 -6.02 11.82
CA ALA A 73 21.61 -5.56 13.20
C ALA A 73 20.79 -6.37 14.24
N LYS A 74 20.84 -7.71 14.15
CA LYS A 74 20.11 -8.64 15.03
C LYS A 74 18.59 -8.41 15.06
N GLY A 75 18.00 -7.99 13.94
CA GLY A 75 16.56 -7.78 13.80
C GLY A 75 16.08 -6.35 14.06
N ASN A 76 17.00 -5.42 14.37
CA ASN A 76 16.67 -4.01 14.58
C ASN A 76 16.56 -3.20 13.27
N GLY A 77 16.84 -3.81 12.11
CA GLY A 77 16.68 -3.19 10.81
C GLY A 77 16.27 -4.20 9.75
N PHE A 78 15.54 -3.75 8.73
CA PHE A 78 15.15 -4.57 7.60
C PHE A 78 15.31 -3.80 6.29
N PHE A 79 15.64 -4.52 5.23
CA PHE A 79 15.73 -4.00 3.87
C PHE A 79 14.73 -4.75 2.99
N GLN A 80 13.83 -4.03 2.32
CA GLN A 80 12.83 -4.58 1.42
C GLN A 80 12.77 -3.76 0.13
N ILE A 81 12.72 -4.45 -1.00
CA ILE A 81 12.51 -3.83 -2.31
C ILE A 81 11.01 -3.64 -2.48
N LEU A 82 10.59 -2.40 -2.78
CA LEU A 82 9.20 -2.09 -3.05
C LEU A 82 8.86 -2.32 -4.52
N PRO A 83 7.57 -2.59 -4.84
CA PRO A 83 7.10 -2.66 -6.21
C PRO A 83 7.41 -1.35 -6.96
N LEU A 84 7.93 -1.49 -8.19
CA LEU A 84 8.20 -0.37 -9.08
C LEU A 84 7.11 -0.29 -10.14
N THR A 85 6.48 0.87 -10.26
CA THR A 85 5.52 1.15 -11.33
C THR A 85 6.20 1.99 -12.40
N TRP A 86 6.28 1.48 -13.63
CA TRP A 86 6.76 2.26 -14.78
C TRP A 86 5.57 2.95 -15.44
N GLN A 87 5.61 4.28 -15.53
CA GLN A 87 4.61 5.08 -16.24
C GLN A 87 5.22 5.51 -17.58
N GLN A 88 4.65 5.02 -18.70
CA GLN A 88 5.03 5.38 -20.07
C GLN A 88 4.16 6.53 -20.59
#